data_AF-A0A9J6PJC1-F1
#
_entry.id   AF-A0A9J6PJC1-F1
#
_cell.length_a   1.000
_cell.length_b   1.000
_cell.length_c   1.000
_cell.angle_alpha   90.00
_cell.angle_beta   90.00
_cell.angle_gamma   90.00
#
_symmetry.space_group_name_H-M   'P 1'
#
loop_
_entity.id
_entity.type
_entity.pdbx_description
1 polymer ?
#
loop_
_entity_poly.entity_id
_entity_poly.type
_entity_poly.pdbx_seq_one_letter_code
_entity_poly.pdbx_strand_id
1 'polypeptide(L)'
;MTKYKLLLIAIIIIFAGFGIKLLLPTKIVDVHSLEGYKKRYYIIVKNFPITDRGKKNWWYNNKNTLAKKYEIPVDKEDFDITFWVSEYQDGSIQNRGNGYLICFDDMKVKANCIDKENRPLQISYNYHQRETMFHYNQENILHVENNQTGESYKLKF
;
A
#
# COMPACT_ATOMS: atom_id res chain seq x y z
N MET A 1 21.16 19.61 -35.95
CA MET A 1 20.38 18.36 -36.16
C MET A 1 20.78 17.21 -35.22
N THR A 2 22.06 17.03 -34.87
CA THR A 2 22.52 15.96 -33.95
C THR A 2 22.09 16.14 -32.49
N LYS A 3 22.06 17.38 -31.98
CA LYS A 3 21.63 17.67 -30.59
C LYS A 3 20.18 17.27 -30.31
N TYR A 4 19.26 17.52 -31.25
CA TYR A 4 17.84 17.15 -31.11
C TYR A 4 17.63 15.62 -31.18
N LYS A 5 18.43 14.92 -32.00
CA LYS A 5 18.43 13.44 -32.04
C LYS A 5 18.91 12.83 -30.73
N LEU A 6 20.01 13.35 -30.15
CA LEU A 6 20.50 12.89 -28.85
C LEU A 6 19.50 13.16 -27.72
N LEU A 7 18.83 14.32 -27.75
CA LEU A 7 17.78 14.67 -26.79
C LEU A 7 16.56 13.73 -26.92
N LEU A 8 16.12 13.42 -28.14
CA LEU A 8 15.04 12.45 -28.37
C LEU A 8 15.41 11.03 -27.87
N ILE A 9 16.63 10.57 -28.12
CA ILE A 9 17.11 9.26 -27.64
C ILE A 9 17.11 9.22 -26.11
N ALA A 10 17.60 10.28 -25.46
CA ALA A 10 17.58 10.37 -24.00
C ALA A 10 16.16 10.29 -23.44
N ILE A 11 15.21 11.00 -24.05
CA ILE A 11 13.79 10.95 -23.68
C ILE A 11 13.23 9.53 -23.80
N ILE A 12 13.49 8.84 -24.91
CA ILE A 12 13.01 7.45 -25.13
C ILE A 12 13.58 6.51 -24.06
N ILE A 13 14.87 6.63 -23.73
CA ILE A 13 15.50 5.81 -22.69
C ILE A 13 14.86 6.05 -21.32
N ILE A 14 14.57 7.32 -20.97
CA ILE A 14 13.90 7.68 -19.71
C ILE A 14 12.49 7.08 -19.66
N PHE A 15 11.70 7.23 -20.73
CA PHE A 15 10.35 6.66 -20.80
C PHE A 15 10.36 5.12 -20.76
N ALA A 16 11.31 4.48 -21.46
CA ALA A 16 11.47 3.03 -21.43
C ALA A 16 11.85 2.54 -20.02
N GLY A 17 12.81 3.21 -19.37
CA GLY A 17 13.20 2.90 -17.99
C GLY A 17 12.05 3.06 -17.00
N PHE A 18 11.27 4.13 -17.13
CA PHE A 18 10.07 4.34 -16.32
C PHE A 18 9.01 3.27 -16.59
N GLY A 19 8.78 2.92 -17.86
CA GLY A 19 7.86 1.86 -18.27
C GLY A 19 8.23 0.49 -17.69
N ILE A 20 9.51 0.12 -17.73
CA ILE A 20 9.99 -1.14 -17.12
C ILE A 20 9.73 -1.15 -15.62
N LYS A 21 9.93 -0.02 -14.92
CA LYS A 21 9.65 0.07 -13.49
C LYS A 21 8.19 -0.21 -13.15
N LEU A 22 7.25 0.17 -14.02
CA LEU A 22 5.81 -0.12 -13.87
C LEU A 22 5.45 -1.60 -14.08
N LEU A 23 6.31 -2.36 -14.76
CA LEU A 23 6.12 -3.79 -15.02
C LEU A 23 6.74 -4.67 -13.93
N LEU A 24 7.54 -4.10 -13.03
CA LEU A 24 8.10 -4.86 -11.93
C LEU A 24 6.98 -5.37 -11.01
N PRO A 25 7.00 -6.67 -10.63
CA PRO A 25 6.00 -7.19 -9.71
C PRO A 25 6.15 -6.53 -8.35
N THR A 26 5.02 -6.27 -7.70
CA THR A 26 4.98 -5.87 -6.30
C THR A 26 5.66 -6.94 -5.45
N LYS A 27 6.60 -6.50 -4.60
CA LYS A 27 7.23 -7.36 -3.59
C LYS A 27 6.69 -6.97 -2.22
N ILE A 28 6.23 -7.94 -1.45
CA ILE A 28 5.92 -7.75 -0.04
C ILE A 28 7.23 -7.92 0.72
N VAL A 29 7.65 -6.85 1.41
CA VAL A 29 8.87 -6.83 2.22
C VAL A 29 8.58 -7.41 3.58
N ASP A 30 7.53 -6.93 4.23
CA ASP A 30 7.13 -7.37 5.57
C ASP A 30 5.64 -7.15 5.83
N VAL A 31 5.11 -7.83 6.86
CA VAL A 31 3.72 -7.71 7.33
C VAL A 31 3.70 -7.71 8.85
N HIS A 32 3.23 -6.62 9.44
CA HIS A 32 3.02 -6.51 10.89
C HIS A 32 1.53 -6.52 11.19
N SER A 33 1.10 -7.41 12.08
CA SER A 33 -0.24 -7.40 12.67
C SER A 33 -0.23 -6.58 13.97
N LEU A 34 -1.19 -5.66 14.10
CA LEU A 34 -1.36 -4.85 15.30
C LEU A 34 -2.59 -5.33 16.06
N GLU A 35 -2.39 -5.68 17.33
CA GLU A 35 -3.49 -6.00 18.24
C GLU A 35 -4.31 -4.74 18.57
N GLY A 36 -5.61 -4.91 18.81
CA GLY A 36 -6.55 -3.82 19.09
C GLY A 36 -8.01 -4.24 18.89
N TYR A 37 -8.93 -3.27 19.00
CA TYR A 37 -10.38 -3.49 18.82
C TYR A 37 -10.75 -4.08 17.46
N LYS A 38 -9.98 -3.73 16.42
CA LYS A 38 -10.10 -4.25 15.05
C LYS A 38 -8.74 -4.76 14.58
N LYS A 39 -8.73 -5.89 13.85
CA LYS A 39 -7.50 -6.46 13.29
C LYS A 39 -6.92 -5.52 12.24
N ARG A 40 -5.69 -5.05 12.47
CA ARG A 40 -4.99 -4.10 11.61
C ARG A 40 -3.69 -4.72 11.11
N TYR A 41 -3.41 -4.54 9.83
CA TYR A 41 -2.22 -5.07 9.18
C TYR A 41 -1.47 -3.94 8.47
N TYR A 42 -0.17 -3.81 8.75
CA TYR A 42 0.71 -2.92 8.02
C TYR A 42 1.56 -3.77 7.08
N ILE A 43 1.42 -3.53 5.77
CA ILE A 43 2.10 -4.31 4.73
C ILE A 43 3.12 -3.40 4.03
N ILE A 44 4.40 -3.69 4.21
CA ILE A 44 5.49 -2.93 3.58
C ILE A 44 5.74 -3.55 2.20
N VAL A 45 5.73 -2.72 1.16
CA VAL A 45 5.80 -3.17 -0.24
C VAL A 45 6.82 -2.38 -1.06
N LYS A 46 7.38 -3.04 -2.07
CA LYS A 46 8.20 -2.42 -3.14
C LYS A 46 7.53 -2.63 -4.49
N ASN A 47 7.73 -1.68 -5.42
CA ASN A 47 7.13 -1.68 -6.76
C ASN A 47 5.59 -1.79 -6.72
N PHE A 48 4.94 -1.14 -5.75
CA PHE A 48 3.48 -1.16 -5.66
C PHE A 48 2.86 -0.42 -6.86
N PRO A 49 1.65 -0.80 -7.33
CA PRO A 49 1.03 -0.14 -8.46
C PRO A 49 0.80 1.35 -8.19
N ILE A 50 1.08 2.18 -9.19
CA ILE A 50 0.97 3.64 -9.05
C ILE A 50 -0.50 4.09 -9.19
N THR A 51 -1.25 3.48 -10.11
CA THR A 51 -2.64 3.87 -10.39
C THR A 51 -3.61 3.19 -9.44
N ASP A 52 -4.72 3.86 -9.08
CA ASP A 52 -5.72 3.30 -8.16
C ASP A 52 -6.37 2.03 -8.71
N ARG A 53 -6.62 1.99 -10.03
CA ARG A 53 -7.04 0.76 -10.72
C ARG A 53 -6.02 -0.36 -10.56
N GLY A 54 -4.72 -0.06 -10.73
CA GLY A 54 -3.66 -1.03 -10.55
C GLY A 54 -3.59 -1.56 -9.12
N LYS A 55 -3.72 -0.67 -8.12
CA LYS A 55 -3.72 -1.02 -6.70
C LYS A 55 -4.91 -1.93 -6.34
N LYS A 56 -6.12 -1.56 -6.79
CA LYS A 56 -7.35 -2.35 -6.62
C LYS A 56 -7.23 -3.73 -7.27
N ASN A 57 -6.76 -3.80 -8.52
CA ASN A 57 -6.56 -5.06 -9.22
C ASN A 57 -5.52 -5.94 -8.51
N TRP A 58 -4.42 -5.35 -8.05
CA TRP A 58 -3.40 -6.08 -7.30
C TRP A 58 -3.97 -6.67 -6.02
N TRP A 59 -4.76 -5.89 -5.26
CA TRP A 59 -5.45 -6.39 -4.07
C TRP A 59 -6.30 -7.62 -4.38
N TYR A 60 -7.21 -7.54 -5.36
CA TYR A 60 -8.09 -8.67 -5.68
C TYR A 60 -7.34 -9.91 -6.16
N ASN A 61 -6.26 -9.73 -6.91
CA ASN A 61 -5.44 -10.85 -7.37
C ASN A 61 -4.63 -11.52 -6.24
N ASN A 62 -4.39 -10.82 -5.12
CA ASN A 62 -3.49 -11.30 -4.06
C ASN A 62 -4.17 -11.53 -2.70
N LYS A 63 -5.39 -11.04 -2.48
CA LYS A 63 -6.07 -11.07 -1.15
C LYS A 63 -6.16 -12.47 -0.55
N ASN A 64 -6.38 -13.50 -1.36
CA ASN A 64 -6.48 -14.88 -0.90
C ASN A 64 -5.10 -15.43 -0.45
N THR A 65 -4.04 -15.09 -1.19
CA THR A 65 -2.66 -15.44 -0.81
C THR A 65 -2.25 -14.74 0.47
N LEU A 66 -2.60 -13.45 0.60
CA LEU A 66 -2.38 -12.66 1.80
C LEU A 66 -3.13 -13.25 3.00
N ALA A 67 -4.41 -13.59 2.83
CA ALA A 67 -5.22 -14.24 3.86
C ALA A 67 -4.61 -15.55 4.36
N LYS A 68 -4.12 -16.39 3.43
CA LYS A 68 -3.52 -17.68 3.79
C LYS A 68 -2.17 -17.52 4.48
N LYS A 69 -1.33 -16.59 4.02
CA LYS A 69 0.07 -16.47 4.49
C LYS A 69 0.20 -15.66 5.78
N TYR A 70 -0.63 -14.63 5.95
CA TYR A 70 -0.53 -13.68 7.05
C TYR A 70 -1.80 -13.66 7.92
N GLU A 71 -2.67 -14.66 7.75
CA GLU A 71 -3.89 -14.86 8.56
C GLU A 71 -4.83 -13.66 8.54
N ILE A 72 -4.80 -12.86 7.47
CA ILE A 72 -5.73 -11.75 7.26
C ILE A 72 -7.13 -12.35 7.07
N PRO A 73 -8.14 -11.91 7.83
CA PRO A 73 -9.44 -12.58 7.90
C PRO A 73 -10.37 -12.12 6.77
N VAL A 74 -9.89 -12.22 5.53
CA VAL A 74 -10.65 -11.87 4.33
C VAL A 74 -11.98 -12.62 4.33
N ASP A 75 -13.08 -11.86 4.18
CA ASP A 75 -14.46 -12.33 4.16
C ASP A 75 -14.96 -13.01 5.46
N LYS A 76 -14.19 -12.95 6.57
CA LYS A 76 -14.51 -13.62 7.85
C LYS A 76 -14.87 -12.66 8.99
N GLU A 77 -14.18 -11.53 9.10
CA GLU A 77 -14.43 -10.50 10.11
C GLU A 77 -13.91 -9.15 9.63
N ASP A 78 -14.17 -8.09 10.39
CA ASP A 78 -13.70 -6.74 10.09
C ASP A 78 -12.17 -6.66 10.15
N PHE A 79 -11.54 -6.07 9.14
CA PHE A 79 -10.10 -5.81 9.14
C PHE A 79 -9.75 -4.48 8.47
N ASP A 80 -8.57 -3.96 8.81
CA ASP A 80 -7.94 -2.84 8.10
C ASP A 80 -6.53 -3.23 7.65
N ILE A 81 -6.16 -2.81 6.45
CA ILE A 81 -4.84 -2.97 5.88
C ILE A 81 -4.33 -1.59 5.47
N THR A 82 -3.11 -1.25 5.87
CA THR A 82 -2.37 -0.12 5.30
C THR A 82 -1.17 -0.65 4.55
N PHE A 83 -1.08 -0.31 3.27
CA PHE A 83 0.12 -0.55 2.47
C PHE A 83 1.06 0.65 2.61
N TRP A 84 2.34 0.35 2.83
CA TRP A 84 3.41 1.33 3.00
C TRP A 84 4.50 1.12 1.94
N VAL A 85 4.93 2.19 1.29
CA VAL A 85 6.11 2.17 0.40
C VAL A 85 7.20 3.00 1.06
N SER A 86 8.00 2.34 1.90
CA SER A 86 9.02 2.96 2.74
C SER A 86 10.15 1.97 3.02
N GLU A 87 11.29 2.48 3.48
CA GLU A 87 12.43 1.67 3.91
C GLU A 87 12.57 1.74 5.43
N TYR A 88 13.06 0.67 6.03
CA TYR A 88 13.33 0.66 7.47
C TYR A 88 14.54 1.53 7.81
N GLN A 89 14.42 2.28 8.90
CA GLN A 89 15.45 3.14 9.45
C GLN A 89 15.48 3.06 10.97
N ASP A 90 16.60 3.50 11.56
CA ASP A 90 16.78 3.52 13.00
C ASP A 90 15.91 4.61 13.65
N GLY A 91 14.92 4.18 14.44
CA GLY A 91 14.01 5.07 15.15
C GLY A 91 14.66 5.87 16.28
N SER A 92 15.83 5.46 16.77
CA SER A 92 16.58 6.22 17.79
C SER A 92 17.20 7.49 17.22
N ILE A 93 17.36 7.57 15.89
CA ILE A 93 17.85 8.75 15.19
C ILE A 93 16.68 9.72 14.98
N GLN A 94 16.36 10.49 16.03
CA GLN A 94 15.25 11.45 16.07
C GLN A 94 15.48 12.72 15.21
N ASN A 95 16.04 12.61 14.01
CA ASN A 95 16.28 13.79 13.17
C ASN A 95 14.99 14.51 12.73
N ARG A 96 13.80 13.90 12.91
CA ARG A 96 12.49 14.50 12.57
C ARG A 96 11.43 14.42 13.69
N GLY A 97 11.71 13.77 14.83
CA GLY A 97 10.74 13.52 15.91
C GLY A 97 9.76 12.35 15.65
N ASN A 98 9.25 11.74 16.72
CA ASN A 98 8.47 10.48 16.70
C ASN A 98 7.13 10.56 15.93
N GLY A 99 6.63 11.77 15.64
CA GLY A 99 5.38 11.99 14.92
C GLY A 99 5.39 11.44 13.49
N TYR A 100 6.56 11.40 12.84
CA TYR A 100 6.70 11.06 11.41
C TYR A 100 6.96 9.58 11.13
N LEU A 101 7.31 8.80 12.16
CA LEU A 101 7.71 7.40 12.01
C LEU A 101 6.68 6.44 12.61
N ILE A 102 6.56 5.27 12.00
CA ILE A 102 5.91 4.09 12.59
C ILE A 102 7.02 3.12 12.94
N CYS A 103 7.11 2.77 14.22
CA CYS A 103 8.05 1.78 14.72
C CYS A 103 7.31 0.50 15.08
N PHE A 104 7.94 -0.63 14.81
CA PHE A 104 7.38 -1.96 14.99
C PHE A 104 8.06 -2.66 16.17
N ASP A 105 7.32 -2.88 17.25
CA ASP A 105 7.83 -3.44 18.51
C ASP A 105 8.20 -4.93 18.40
N ASP A 106 7.63 -5.64 17.43
CA ASP A 106 7.94 -7.04 17.13
C ASP A 106 9.33 -7.21 16.49
N MET A 107 9.90 -6.14 15.93
CA MET A 107 11.24 -6.13 15.35
C MET A 107 12.29 -5.77 16.40
N LYS A 108 13.12 -6.74 16.81
CA LYS A 108 14.20 -6.56 17.82
C LYS A 108 15.49 -5.94 17.26
N VAL A 109 15.43 -5.26 16.12
CA VAL A 109 16.57 -4.61 15.46
C VAL A 109 16.46 -3.10 15.56
N LYS A 110 17.58 -2.36 15.51
CA LYS A 110 17.55 -0.89 15.60
C LYS A 110 16.76 -0.24 14.46
N ALA A 111 16.90 -0.77 13.24
CA ALA A 111 16.17 -0.30 12.08
C ALA A 111 14.76 -0.92 12.03
N ASN A 112 13.88 -0.51 12.94
CA ASN A 112 12.51 -1.03 13.07
C ASN A 112 11.43 -0.01 12.76
N CYS A 113 11.77 1.14 12.17
CA CYS A 113 10.81 2.18 11.88
C CYS A 113 10.73 2.50 10.39
N ILE A 114 9.53 2.87 9.91
CA ILE A 114 9.28 3.36 8.55
C ILE A 114 8.71 4.77 8.59
N ASP A 115 8.94 5.54 7.53
CA ASP A 115 8.35 6.86 7.35
C ASP A 115 6.84 6.76 6.99
N LYS A 116 6.02 7.69 7.54
CA LYS A 116 4.57 7.74 7.35
C LYS A 116 4.11 8.42 6.04
N GLU A 117 4.99 9.05 5.30
CA GLU A 117 4.63 9.89 4.15
C GLU A 117 3.93 9.11 3.04
N ASN A 118 4.37 7.88 2.75
CA ASN A 118 3.92 7.14 1.57
C ASN A 118 2.99 5.98 1.91
N ARG A 119 1.68 6.29 1.92
CA ARG A 119 0.55 5.35 2.09
C ARG A 119 -0.26 5.27 0.80
N PRO A 120 0.17 4.48 -0.19
CA PRO A 120 -0.50 4.45 -1.49
C PRO A 120 -1.91 3.86 -1.43
N LEU A 121 -2.19 2.98 -0.46
CA LEU A 121 -3.48 2.34 -0.31
C LEU A 121 -3.78 1.97 1.14
N GLN A 122 -5.00 2.28 1.59
CA GLN A 122 -5.61 1.73 2.77
C GLN A 122 -6.88 0.97 2.36
N ILE A 123 -7.09 -0.19 2.96
CA ILE A 123 -8.29 -1.02 2.74
C ILE A 123 -8.94 -1.27 4.09
N SER A 124 -10.23 -0.99 4.18
CA SER A 124 -11.05 -1.40 5.32
C SER A 124 -12.13 -2.34 4.80
N TYR A 125 -12.36 -3.44 5.50
CA TYR A 125 -13.46 -4.35 5.22
C TYR A 125 -14.48 -4.31 6.34
N ASN A 126 -15.75 -4.23 5.97
CA ASN A 126 -16.90 -4.38 6.85
C ASN A 126 -17.59 -5.71 6.53
N TYR A 127 -17.52 -6.64 7.47
CA TYR A 127 -18.06 -7.99 7.33
C TYR A 127 -19.58 -8.01 7.29
N HIS A 128 -20.24 -7.19 8.11
CA HIS A 128 -21.70 -7.15 8.19
C HIS A 128 -22.34 -6.58 6.92
N GLN A 129 -21.75 -5.53 6.36
CA GLN A 129 -22.23 -4.89 5.12
C GLN A 129 -21.67 -5.56 3.87
N ARG A 130 -20.66 -6.43 4.01
CA ARG A 130 -19.91 -7.07 2.91
C ARG A 130 -19.26 -6.01 2.02
N GLU A 131 -18.76 -4.93 2.61
CA GLU A 131 -18.21 -3.78 1.90
C GLU A 131 -16.70 -3.73 2.02
N THR A 132 -16.03 -3.54 0.88
CA THR A 132 -14.61 -3.18 0.82
C THR A 132 -14.49 -1.69 0.55
N MET A 133 -13.78 -0.99 1.43
CA MET A 133 -13.53 0.44 1.34
C MET A 133 -12.07 0.65 0.97
N PHE A 134 -11.82 1.39 -0.11
CA PHE A 134 -10.48 1.74 -0.59
C PHE A 134 -10.24 3.23 -0.39
N HIS A 135 -9.12 3.56 0.25
CA HIS A 135 -8.65 4.92 0.44
C HIS A 135 -7.26 5.06 -0.19
N TYR A 136 -7.18 5.84 -1.27
CA TYR A 136 -5.99 5.97 -2.10
C TYR A 136 -5.19 7.23 -1.72
N ASN A 137 -3.87 7.11 -1.65
CA ASN A 137 -2.91 8.23 -1.54
C ASN A 137 -3.26 9.32 -0.50
N GLN A 138 -3.93 8.96 0.60
CA GLN A 138 -4.37 9.91 1.63
C GLN A 138 -5.36 10.98 1.12
N GLU A 139 -6.08 10.73 0.03
CA GLU A 139 -7.09 11.63 -0.53
C GLU A 139 -8.31 11.79 0.41
N ASN A 140 -9.14 12.81 0.24
CA ASN A 140 -10.35 12.95 1.06
C ASN A 140 -11.56 12.18 0.50
N ILE A 141 -11.32 11.07 -0.20
CA ILE A 141 -12.34 10.25 -0.84
C ILE A 141 -12.15 8.79 -0.44
N LEU A 142 -13.22 8.17 0.02
CA LEU A 142 -13.32 6.73 0.26
C LEU A 142 -14.18 6.09 -0.83
N HIS A 143 -13.62 5.11 -1.51
CA HIS A 143 -14.31 4.34 -2.54
C HIS A 143 -14.87 3.07 -1.90
N VAL A 144 -16.19 2.95 -1.83
CA VAL A 144 -16.86 1.79 -1.23
C VAL A 144 -17.39 0.89 -2.32
N GLU A 145 -17.19 -0.41 -2.17
CA GLU A 145 -17.70 -1.45 -3.06
C GLU A 145 -18.37 -2.54 -2.23
N ASN A 146 -19.61 -2.88 -2.58
CA ASN A 146 -20.30 -4.02 -2.00
C ASN A 146 -19.85 -5.31 -2.71
N ASN A 147 -19.26 -6.24 -1.96
CA ASN A 147 -18.68 -7.46 -2.49
C ASN A 147 -19.74 -8.49 -2.96
N GLN A 148 -21.02 -8.30 -2.64
CA GLN A 148 -22.12 -9.17 -3.08
C GLN A 148 -22.83 -8.61 -4.32
N THR A 149 -23.19 -7.32 -4.30
CA THR A 149 -23.96 -6.70 -5.40
C THR A 149 -23.06 -6.15 -6.51
N GLY A 150 -21.79 -5.86 -6.20
CA GLY A 150 -20.87 -5.15 -7.11
C GLY A 150 -21.17 -3.65 -7.22
N GLU A 151 -22.14 -3.14 -6.47
CA GLU A 151 -22.44 -1.72 -6.41
C GLU A 151 -21.28 -0.96 -5.78
N SER A 152 -21.06 0.27 -6.25
CA SER A 152 -19.99 1.12 -5.73
C SER A 152 -20.43 2.58 -5.60
N TYR A 153 -19.95 3.23 -4.56
CA TYR A 153 -20.18 4.65 -4.31
C TYR A 153 -18.94 5.29 -3.69
N LYS A 154 -18.94 6.61 -3.57
CA LYS A 154 -17.84 7.38 -2.99
C LYS A 154 -18.34 8.23 -1.83
N LEU A 155 -17.59 8.24 -0.74
CA LEU A 155 -17.77 9.15 0.38
C LEU A 155 -16.66 10.19 0.35
N LYS A 156 -17.02 11.46 0.47
CA LYS A 156 -16.05 12.57 0.52
C LYS A 156 -16.06 13.17 1.91
N PHE A 157 -14.88 13.46 2.44
CA PHE A 157 -14.67 14.05 3.75
C PHE A 157 -14.03 15.44 3.66
#